data_AF-A0A8T4V035-F1
#
_entry.id   AF-A0A8T4V035-F1
#
_cell.length_a   1.000
_cell.length_b   1.000
_cell.length_c   1.000
_cell.angle_alpha   90.00
_cell.angle_beta   90.00
_cell.angle_gamma   90.00
#
_symmetry.space_group_name_H-M   'P 1'
#
loop_
_entity.id
_entity.type
_entity.pdbx_description
1 polymer ?
#
loop_
_entity_poly.entity_id
_entity_poly.type
_entity_poly.pdbx_seq_one_letter_code
_entity_poly.pdbx_strand_id
1 'polypeptide(L)'
;MIINNVKLSRNIFLKQEVVLETNNKKISLGELWEQEIVNKLNKQLMDFKIETYQDFIKLKDKLKWLDNEKYKLLETKLINSIPKFWKFFNPGIRGVPRPMIRVWEKVTGIKEFFVFSLNARDFEAALNANRHIIDNLKNKNLQDLEEEKILMKIREAIDEEHALVDFEIRIGLIFNNFEKGKYQYKNKNLNKEEQLEFVKKLINNYGVCYVENPFSEKDLDSYEKLRELRSKSLICINSKINNYDKAIDKDAFNTVITKFNDMKNFIVDVNHFKDNNLRIISEVGNDSADVIVGMEIPLVKIEDNKLGNIAAKRIVQIQNEIKEEINNDKINDGYKPRDN
;
A
#
# COMPACT_ATOMS: atom_id res chain seq x y z
N MET A 1 -21.43 11.87 -8.89
CA MET A 1 -21.70 13.07 -8.04
C MET A 1 -21.62 14.30 -8.90
N ILE A 2 -22.50 15.28 -8.73
CA ILE A 2 -22.45 16.57 -9.44
C ILE A 2 -22.31 17.67 -8.39
N ILE A 3 -21.30 18.55 -8.55
CA ILE A 3 -21.13 19.72 -7.70
C ILE A 3 -22.02 20.84 -8.24
N ASN A 4 -23.05 21.21 -7.50
CA ASN A 4 -24.03 22.21 -7.93
C ASN A 4 -23.58 23.62 -7.51
N ASN A 5 -22.90 23.75 -6.38
CA ASN A 5 -22.55 25.04 -5.81
C ASN A 5 -21.39 24.92 -4.80
N VAL A 6 -20.57 25.97 -4.69
CA VAL A 6 -19.56 26.14 -3.64
C VAL A 6 -19.77 27.50 -2.99
N LYS A 7 -19.96 27.54 -1.68
CA LYS A 7 -20.27 28.79 -0.96
C LYS A 7 -19.71 28.82 0.46
N LEU A 8 -19.64 30.02 1.03
CA LEU A 8 -19.51 30.17 2.47
C LEU A 8 -20.85 29.88 3.14
N SER A 9 -20.80 29.13 4.24
CA SER A 9 -21.94 28.86 5.10
C SER A 9 -21.53 28.96 6.57
N ARG A 10 -22.48 28.90 7.49
CA ARG A 10 -22.21 28.80 8.93
C ARG A 10 -22.52 27.38 9.39
N ASN A 11 -21.59 26.78 10.12
CA ASN A 11 -21.80 25.47 10.72
C ASN A 11 -22.71 25.58 11.96
N ILE A 12 -22.99 24.43 12.60
CA ILE A 12 -23.83 24.33 13.80
C ILE A 12 -23.29 25.14 15.00
N PHE A 13 -22.02 25.53 14.98
CA PHE A 13 -21.37 26.38 15.98
C PHE A 13 -21.23 27.85 15.52
N LEU A 14 -22.00 28.25 14.49
CA LEU A 14 -21.99 29.59 13.88
C LEU A 14 -20.65 30.03 13.27
N LYS A 15 -19.68 29.12 13.13
CA LYS A 15 -18.39 29.42 12.48
C LYS A 15 -18.58 29.36 10.97
N GLN A 16 -17.99 30.33 10.26
CA GLN A 16 -18.01 30.32 8.80
C GLN A 16 -17.10 29.22 8.25
N GLU A 17 -17.55 28.56 7.18
CA GLU A 17 -16.84 27.50 6.49
C GLU A 17 -17.19 27.45 5.00
N VAL A 18 -16.33 26.83 4.21
CA VAL A 18 -16.62 26.47 2.82
C VAL A 18 -17.46 25.19 2.76
N VAL A 19 -18.54 25.23 2.01
CA VAL A 19 -19.45 24.10 1.77
C VAL A 19 -19.62 23.87 0.28
N LEU A 20 -19.48 22.61 -0.14
CA LEU A 20 -19.89 22.14 -1.46
C LEU A 20 -21.29 21.55 -1.38
N GLU A 21 -22.21 22.07 -2.19
CA GLU A 21 -23.52 21.47 -2.38
C GLU A 21 -23.46 20.58 -3.62
N THR A 22 -23.76 19.30 -3.43
CA THR A 22 -23.83 18.31 -4.50
C THR A 22 -25.26 17.90 -4.74
N ASN A 23 -25.52 17.18 -5.84
CA ASN A 23 -26.82 16.60 -6.11
C ASN A 23 -27.30 15.61 -5.02
N ASN A 24 -26.40 15.06 -4.20
CA ASN A 24 -26.74 14.05 -3.21
C ASN A 24 -26.62 14.55 -1.75
N LYS A 25 -25.72 15.50 -1.47
CA LYS A 25 -25.47 16.00 -0.11
C LYS A 25 -24.65 17.29 -0.06
N LYS A 26 -24.58 17.89 1.12
CA LYS A 26 -23.64 18.96 1.46
C LYS A 26 -22.35 18.39 2.03
N ILE A 27 -21.21 18.95 1.62
CA ILE A 27 -19.88 18.55 2.07
C ILE A 27 -19.21 19.79 2.67
N SER A 28 -18.99 19.77 3.98
CA SER A 28 -18.26 20.82 4.68
C SER A 28 -16.75 20.56 4.56
N LEU A 29 -16.00 21.60 4.19
CA LEU A 29 -14.54 21.59 4.26
C LEU A 29 -14.04 21.88 5.68
N GLY A 30 -14.86 22.49 6.54
CA GLY A 30 -14.54 22.78 7.93
C GLY A 30 -13.60 23.97 8.12
N GLU A 31 -13.30 24.71 7.06
CA GLU A 31 -12.39 25.85 7.06
C GLU A 31 -13.02 27.07 6.41
N LEU A 32 -12.67 28.26 6.90
CA LEU A 32 -12.99 29.53 6.26
C LEU A 32 -11.93 29.86 5.22
N TRP A 33 -12.35 30.06 3.97
CA TRP A 33 -11.49 30.58 2.91
C TRP A 33 -11.96 31.96 2.46
N GLU A 34 -11.05 32.71 1.84
CA GLU A 34 -11.36 34.02 1.26
C GLU A 34 -12.49 33.93 0.23
N GLN A 35 -13.39 34.91 0.24
CA GLN A 35 -14.56 34.92 -0.65
C GLN A 35 -14.18 34.85 -2.13
N GLU A 36 -13.04 35.42 -2.53
CA GLU A 36 -12.55 35.36 -3.91
C GLU A 36 -12.19 33.92 -4.32
N ILE A 37 -11.52 33.17 -3.44
CA ILE A 37 -11.20 31.75 -3.66
C ILE A 37 -12.50 30.95 -3.81
N VAL A 38 -13.48 31.17 -2.92
CA VAL A 38 -14.78 30.48 -2.95
C VAL A 38 -15.56 30.79 -4.23
N ASN A 39 -15.61 32.06 -4.65
CA ASN A 39 -16.27 32.47 -5.88
C ASN A 39 -15.62 31.83 -7.11
N LYS A 40 -14.29 31.80 -7.16
CA LYS A 40 -13.54 31.19 -8.26
C LYS A 40 -13.74 29.67 -8.30
N LEU A 41 -13.74 29.00 -7.14
CA LEU A 41 -14.08 27.58 -7.03
C LEU A 41 -15.49 27.31 -7.54
N ASN A 42 -16.47 28.08 -7.08
CA ASN A 42 -17.85 27.91 -7.52
C ASN A 42 -17.97 28.02 -9.04
N LYS A 43 -17.40 29.07 -9.63
CA LYS A 43 -17.41 29.26 -11.09
C LYS A 43 -16.79 28.09 -11.86
N GLN A 44 -15.76 27.46 -11.32
CA GLN A 44 -15.05 26.38 -11.99
C GLN A 44 -15.67 24.99 -11.76
N LEU A 45 -16.32 24.79 -10.60
CA LEU A 45 -16.86 23.51 -10.17
C LEU A 45 -18.38 23.40 -10.32
N MET A 46 -19.08 24.48 -10.65
CA MET A 46 -20.50 24.43 -10.98
C MET A 46 -20.74 23.42 -12.12
N ASP A 47 -21.66 22.50 -11.88
CA ASP A 47 -22.02 21.36 -12.73
C ASP A 47 -20.88 20.37 -13.00
N PHE A 48 -19.78 20.43 -12.24
CA PHE A 48 -18.68 19.49 -12.39
C PHE A 48 -19.12 18.09 -11.94
N LYS A 49 -19.03 17.13 -12.87
CA LYS A 49 -19.40 15.72 -12.65
C LYS A 49 -18.18 14.89 -12.26
N ILE A 50 -18.37 14.07 -11.24
CA ILE A 50 -17.41 13.09 -10.73
C ILE A 50 -18.08 11.72 -10.85
N GLU A 51 -17.66 10.94 -11.84
CA GLU A 51 -18.22 9.61 -12.17
C GLU A 51 -17.14 8.52 -12.15
N THR A 52 -15.89 8.89 -12.44
CA THR A 52 -14.73 8.00 -12.47
C THR A 52 -13.54 8.62 -11.75
N TYR A 53 -12.50 7.82 -11.47
CA TYR A 53 -11.25 8.36 -10.91
C TYR A 53 -10.61 9.41 -11.85
N GLN A 54 -10.82 9.32 -13.17
CA GLN A 54 -10.26 10.27 -14.14
C GLN A 54 -10.78 11.68 -13.92
N ASP A 55 -11.98 11.83 -13.34
CA ASP A 55 -12.55 13.15 -13.05
C ASP A 55 -11.84 13.84 -11.89
N PHE A 56 -11.18 13.10 -10.99
CA PHE A 56 -10.27 13.68 -9.99
C PHE A 56 -8.98 14.20 -10.63
N ILE A 57 -8.47 13.55 -11.67
CA ILE A 57 -7.33 14.06 -12.44
C ILE A 57 -7.71 15.38 -13.13
N LYS A 58 -8.88 15.43 -13.78
CA LYS A 58 -9.42 16.65 -14.38
C LYS A 58 -9.66 17.74 -13.34
N LEU A 59 -10.14 17.37 -12.15
CA LEU A 59 -10.35 18.28 -11.02
C LEU A 59 -9.02 18.94 -10.61
N LYS A 60 -7.96 18.15 -10.40
CA LYS A 60 -6.62 18.63 -10.09
C LYS A 60 -6.10 19.57 -11.16
N ASP A 61 -6.21 19.18 -12.43
CA ASP A 61 -5.74 19.99 -13.56
C ASP A 61 -6.51 21.32 -13.68
N LYS A 62 -7.82 21.32 -13.44
CA LYS A 62 -8.66 22.53 -13.41
C LYS A 62 -8.33 23.45 -12.23
N LEU A 63 -8.01 22.88 -11.08
CA LEU A 63 -7.74 23.59 -9.83
C LEU A 63 -6.25 23.83 -9.55
N LYS A 64 -5.36 23.79 -10.54
CA LYS A 64 -3.90 24.05 -10.38
C LYS A 64 -3.56 25.39 -9.72
N TRP A 65 -4.47 26.35 -9.76
CA TRP A 65 -4.31 27.66 -9.12
C TRP A 65 -4.59 27.63 -7.61
N LEU A 66 -5.28 26.60 -7.12
CA LEU A 66 -5.58 26.42 -5.71
C LEU A 66 -4.34 25.89 -5.01
N ASP A 67 -4.06 26.37 -3.80
CA ASP A 67 -2.92 25.87 -3.04
C ASP A 67 -3.07 24.37 -2.73
N ASN A 68 -1.93 23.68 -2.62
CA ASN A 68 -1.88 22.24 -2.48
C ASN A 68 -2.58 21.72 -1.21
N GLU A 69 -2.52 22.45 -0.09
CA GLU A 69 -3.18 22.05 1.16
C GLU A 69 -4.70 22.15 1.02
N LYS A 70 -5.22 23.26 0.47
CA LYS A 70 -6.66 23.41 0.17
C LYS A 70 -7.15 22.40 -0.85
N TYR A 71 -6.37 22.12 -1.90
CA TYR A 71 -6.72 21.10 -2.88
C TYR A 71 -6.80 19.72 -2.21
N LYS A 72 -5.80 19.36 -1.40
CA LYS A 72 -5.79 18.09 -0.69
C LYS A 72 -6.98 17.95 0.26
N LEU A 73 -7.33 19.01 1.00
CA LEU A 73 -8.52 19.03 1.84
C LEU A 73 -9.80 18.81 1.02
N LEU A 74 -9.96 19.55 -0.09
CA LEU A 74 -11.10 19.39 -1.00
C LEU A 74 -11.20 17.96 -1.55
N GLU A 75 -10.08 17.42 -2.06
CA GLU A 75 -10.00 16.07 -2.62
C GLU A 75 -10.37 15.01 -1.58
N THR A 76 -9.77 15.05 -0.38
CA THR A 76 -10.09 14.15 0.73
C THR A 76 -11.56 14.23 1.12
N LYS A 77 -12.14 15.44 1.18
CA LYS A 77 -13.57 15.62 1.53
C LYS A 77 -14.49 15.08 0.45
N LEU A 78 -14.17 15.26 -0.83
CA LEU A 78 -14.92 14.67 -1.94
C LEU A 78 -14.84 13.15 -1.93
N ILE A 79 -13.64 12.57 -1.79
CA ILE A 79 -13.42 11.12 -1.71
C ILE A 79 -14.24 10.50 -0.57
N ASN A 80 -14.10 11.04 0.65
CA ASN A 80 -14.83 10.56 1.83
C ASN A 80 -16.35 10.72 1.71
N SER A 81 -16.80 11.52 0.74
CA SER A 81 -18.21 11.73 0.49
C SER A 81 -18.79 10.73 -0.54
N ILE A 82 -17.95 9.99 -1.27
CA ILE A 82 -18.40 9.01 -2.25
C ILE A 82 -18.45 7.62 -1.58
N PRO A 83 -19.62 6.98 -1.49
CA PRO A 83 -19.72 5.61 -0.98
C PRO A 83 -18.94 4.65 -1.88
N LYS A 84 -18.24 3.68 -1.28
CA LYS A 84 -17.50 2.63 -1.99
C LYS A 84 -16.54 3.20 -3.04
N PHE A 85 -15.75 4.20 -2.65
CA PHE A 85 -14.88 4.95 -3.58
C PHE A 85 -13.93 4.06 -4.39
N TRP A 86 -13.46 2.94 -3.83
CA TRP A 86 -12.69 1.93 -4.54
C TRP A 86 -13.31 1.46 -5.88
N LYS A 87 -14.65 1.50 -6.04
CA LYS A 87 -15.33 1.13 -7.30
C LYS A 87 -15.05 2.08 -8.46
N PHE A 88 -14.59 3.30 -8.16
CA PHE A 88 -14.25 4.27 -9.20
C PHE A 88 -13.06 3.81 -10.05
N PHE A 89 -12.24 2.91 -9.53
CA PHE A 89 -11.06 2.35 -10.20
C PHE A 89 -11.39 1.02 -10.88
N ASN A 90 -11.99 0.09 -10.13
CA ASN A 90 -12.42 -1.19 -10.66
C ASN A 90 -13.67 -1.68 -9.90
N PRO A 91 -14.86 -1.63 -10.51
CA PRO A 91 -16.09 -2.09 -9.86
C PRO A 91 -16.17 -3.61 -9.73
N GLY A 92 -15.30 -4.37 -10.43
CA GLY A 92 -15.28 -5.83 -10.45
C GLY A 92 -14.33 -6.47 -9.42
N ILE A 93 -13.78 -5.69 -8.50
CA ILE A 93 -12.88 -6.18 -7.44
C ILE A 93 -13.56 -7.25 -6.58
N ARG A 94 -12.81 -8.30 -6.27
CA ARG A 94 -13.29 -9.43 -5.44
C ARG A 94 -12.49 -9.66 -4.16
N GLY A 95 -11.55 -8.78 -3.85
CA GLY A 95 -10.67 -8.94 -2.70
C GLY A 95 -9.94 -7.66 -2.35
N VAL A 96 -9.15 -7.74 -1.29
CA VAL A 96 -8.32 -6.66 -0.76
C VAL A 96 -6.86 -7.12 -0.74
N PRO A 97 -5.87 -6.21 -0.66
CA PRO A 97 -4.46 -6.60 -0.46
C PRO A 97 -4.30 -7.47 0.79
N ARG A 98 -3.18 -8.18 0.91
CA ARG A 98 -2.78 -8.84 2.16
C ARG A 98 -1.78 -7.96 2.93
N PRO A 99 -1.86 -7.92 4.27
CA PRO A 99 -1.01 -7.06 5.07
C PRO A 99 0.40 -7.63 5.21
N MET A 100 1.39 -6.75 5.14
CA MET A 100 2.78 -6.96 5.55
C MET A 100 3.06 -6.05 6.75
N ILE A 101 3.65 -6.57 7.83
CA ILE A 101 4.00 -5.77 9.01
C ILE A 101 5.46 -5.99 9.41
N ARG A 102 6.12 -4.93 9.89
CA ARG A 102 7.45 -5.04 10.47
C ARG A 102 7.35 -5.70 11.85
N VAL A 103 8.14 -6.74 12.08
CA VAL A 103 8.20 -7.47 13.35
C VAL A 103 9.47 -7.19 14.13
N TRP A 104 10.54 -6.77 13.45
CA TRP A 104 11.80 -6.41 14.08
C TRP A 104 12.58 -5.40 13.23
N GLU A 105 13.41 -4.59 13.87
CA GLU A 105 14.28 -3.60 13.24
C GLU A 105 15.68 -3.65 13.87
N LYS A 106 16.73 -3.51 13.04
CA LYS A 106 18.12 -3.36 13.51
C LYS A 106 18.71 -2.01 13.12
N VAL A 107 19.74 -1.63 13.86
CA VAL A 107 20.59 -0.48 13.53
C VAL A 107 21.65 -0.84 12.47
N THR A 108 22.22 -2.05 12.54
CA THR A 108 23.28 -2.52 11.64
C THR A 108 22.97 -3.93 11.11
N GLY A 109 23.27 -4.18 9.83
CA GLY A 109 22.90 -5.40 9.13
C GLY A 109 21.58 -5.26 8.39
N ILE A 110 20.77 -6.33 8.36
CA ILE A 110 19.42 -6.27 7.77
C ILE A 110 18.57 -5.30 8.59
N LYS A 111 18.01 -4.29 7.92
CA LYS A 111 17.37 -3.14 8.56
C LYS A 111 16.03 -3.52 9.17
N GLU A 112 15.17 -4.18 8.40
CA GLU A 112 13.82 -4.53 8.86
C GLU A 112 13.48 -5.98 8.51
N PHE A 113 12.73 -6.62 9.40
CA PHE A 113 12.17 -7.96 9.25
C PHE A 113 10.65 -7.86 9.22
N PHE A 114 10.03 -8.49 8.25
CA PHE A 114 8.58 -8.47 8.02
C PHE A 114 7.98 -9.85 8.07
N VAL A 115 6.70 -9.91 8.42
CA VAL A 115 5.85 -11.08 8.19
C VAL A 115 4.62 -10.70 7.39
N PHE A 116 4.15 -11.63 6.56
CA PHE A 116 2.99 -11.46 5.68
C PHE A 116 2.47 -12.79 5.18
N SER A 117 1.26 -12.80 4.61
CA SER A 117 0.69 -13.99 3.95
C SER A 117 0.62 -13.83 2.43
N LEU A 118 0.79 -14.94 1.72
CA LEU A 118 0.59 -15.03 0.26
C LEU A 118 -0.72 -15.68 -0.15
N ASN A 119 -1.48 -16.27 0.77
CA ASN A 119 -2.71 -17.01 0.46
C ASN A 119 -3.89 -16.71 1.41
N ALA A 120 -3.70 -15.89 2.45
CA ALA A 120 -4.79 -15.44 3.30
C ALA A 120 -5.91 -14.78 2.47
N ARG A 121 -7.15 -15.13 2.81
CA ARG A 121 -8.37 -14.60 2.17
C ARG A 121 -9.02 -13.48 2.98
N ASP A 122 -8.79 -13.45 4.27
CA ASP A 122 -9.33 -12.46 5.19
C ASP A 122 -8.21 -11.51 5.65
N PHE A 123 -8.41 -10.20 5.48
CA PHE A 123 -7.37 -9.21 5.75
C PHE A 123 -7.15 -9.05 7.25
N GLU A 124 -8.23 -9.03 8.03
CA GLU A 124 -8.18 -8.84 9.48
C GLU A 124 -7.54 -10.05 10.16
N ALA A 125 -7.91 -11.26 9.74
CA ALA A 125 -7.27 -12.48 10.24
C ALA A 125 -5.75 -12.48 9.97
N ALA A 126 -5.33 -12.14 8.74
CA ALA A 126 -3.92 -12.05 8.40
C ALA A 126 -3.17 -10.97 9.20
N LEU A 127 -3.79 -9.79 9.39
CA LEU A 127 -3.18 -8.71 10.16
C LEU A 127 -3.05 -9.07 11.64
N ASN A 128 -4.05 -9.73 12.22
CA ASN A 128 -4.03 -10.15 13.61
C ASN A 128 -2.96 -11.24 13.85
N ALA A 129 -2.87 -12.24 12.98
CA ALA A 129 -1.82 -13.25 13.05
C ALA A 129 -0.41 -12.64 12.98
N ASN A 130 -0.23 -11.69 12.05
CA ASN A 130 1.01 -10.93 11.95
C ASN A 130 1.33 -10.14 13.25
N ARG A 131 0.32 -9.60 13.95
CA ARG A 131 0.49 -8.88 15.22
C ARG A 131 0.79 -9.80 16.40
N HIS A 132 0.19 -10.98 16.45
CA HIS A 132 0.53 -11.98 17.47
C HIS A 132 2.00 -12.37 17.40
N ILE A 133 2.58 -12.46 16.19
CA ILE A 133 4.02 -12.67 16.02
C ILE A 133 4.82 -11.51 16.64
N ILE A 134 4.40 -10.25 16.46
CA ILE A 134 5.03 -9.11 17.13
C ILE A 134 4.98 -9.30 18.65
N ASP A 135 3.82 -9.64 19.20
CA ASP A 135 3.61 -9.84 20.63
C ASP A 135 4.47 -10.98 21.20
N ASN A 136 4.62 -12.08 20.45
CA ASN A 136 5.50 -13.20 20.79
C ASN A 136 6.98 -12.76 20.86
N LEU A 137 7.41 -11.91 19.93
CA LEU A 137 8.80 -11.45 19.83
C LEU A 137 9.14 -10.33 20.82
N LYS A 138 8.17 -9.54 21.31
CA LYS A 138 8.39 -8.40 22.24
C LYS A 138 9.22 -8.76 23.47
N ASN A 139 9.09 -9.98 23.99
CA ASN A 139 9.78 -10.42 25.19
C ASN A 139 11.11 -11.15 24.91
N LYS A 140 11.48 -11.32 23.63
CA LYS A 140 12.73 -12.01 23.24
C LYS A 140 13.87 -10.99 23.10
N ASN A 141 15.05 -11.31 23.61
CA ASN A 141 16.24 -10.47 23.41
C ASN A 141 16.83 -10.72 22.01
N LEU A 142 16.47 -9.87 21.04
CA LEU A 142 16.90 -9.97 19.64
C LEU A 142 18.00 -8.97 19.24
N GLN A 143 18.24 -7.93 20.07
CA GLN A 143 19.08 -6.77 19.72
C GLN A 143 20.49 -7.14 19.26
N ASP A 144 21.09 -8.12 19.95
CA ASP A 144 22.49 -8.49 19.73
C ASP A 144 22.68 -9.73 18.85
N LEU A 145 21.58 -10.30 18.37
CA LEU A 145 21.62 -11.52 17.57
C LEU A 145 22.03 -11.26 16.12
N GLU A 146 22.72 -12.25 15.56
CA GLU A 146 22.96 -12.33 14.12
C GLU A 146 21.64 -12.56 13.38
N GLU A 147 21.61 -12.14 12.11
CA GLU A 147 20.42 -12.14 11.25
C GLU A 147 19.76 -13.52 11.20
N GLU A 148 20.57 -14.56 11.08
CA GLU A 148 20.12 -15.95 11.02
C GLU A 148 19.42 -16.41 12.30
N LYS A 149 19.92 -15.98 13.48
CA LYS A 149 19.29 -16.29 14.76
C LYS A 149 17.98 -15.54 14.93
N ILE A 150 17.89 -14.30 14.45
CA ILE A 150 16.64 -13.53 14.43
C ILE A 150 15.61 -14.23 13.54
N LEU A 151 16.01 -14.69 12.36
CA LEU A 151 15.14 -15.47 11.47
C LEU A 151 14.63 -16.75 12.11
N MET A 152 15.48 -17.46 12.86
CA MET A 152 15.04 -18.64 13.63
C MET A 152 13.99 -18.25 14.68
N LYS A 153 14.17 -17.15 15.41
CA LYS A 153 13.18 -16.69 16.39
C LYS A 153 11.86 -16.24 15.77
N ILE A 154 11.90 -15.64 14.59
CA ILE A 154 10.69 -15.29 13.82
C ILE A 154 9.99 -16.57 13.33
N ARG A 155 10.74 -17.57 12.84
CA ARG A 155 10.17 -18.86 12.43
C ARG A 155 9.49 -19.60 13.57
N GLU A 156 10.13 -19.68 14.73
CA GLU A 156 9.51 -20.26 15.94
C GLU A 156 8.16 -19.59 16.24
N ALA A 157 8.08 -18.26 16.17
CA ALA A 157 6.83 -17.53 16.39
C ALA A 157 5.79 -17.77 15.27
N ILE A 158 6.23 -17.92 14.02
CA ILE A 158 5.37 -18.27 12.89
C ILE A 158 4.79 -19.68 13.06
N ASP A 159 5.61 -20.65 13.48
CA ASP A 159 5.18 -22.04 13.66
C ASP A 159 4.11 -22.16 14.76
N GLU A 160 4.24 -21.38 15.84
CA GLU A 160 3.20 -21.27 16.87
C GLU A 160 1.90 -20.66 16.31
N GLU A 161 1.99 -19.60 15.51
CA GLU A 161 0.81 -18.95 14.92
C GLU A 161 0.13 -19.82 13.84
N HIS A 162 0.88 -20.61 13.08
CA HIS A 162 0.33 -21.56 12.09
C HIS A 162 -0.58 -22.61 12.70
N ALA A 163 -0.48 -22.89 14.00
CA ALA A 163 -1.43 -23.75 14.70
C ALA A 163 -2.84 -23.13 14.83
N LEU A 164 -2.98 -21.81 14.61
CA LEU A 164 -4.20 -21.04 14.82
C LEU A 164 -4.85 -20.54 13.52
N VAL A 165 -4.15 -20.63 12.39
CA VAL A 165 -4.60 -20.07 11.10
C VAL A 165 -4.56 -21.10 9.97
N ASP A 166 -5.40 -20.91 8.95
CA ASP A 166 -5.52 -21.79 7.77
C ASP A 166 -4.74 -21.28 6.55
N PHE A 167 -3.86 -20.30 6.75
CA PHE A 167 -3.06 -19.68 5.71
C PHE A 167 -1.59 -19.63 6.12
N GLU A 168 -0.74 -19.44 5.11
CA GLU A 168 0.69 -19.40 5.29
C GLU A 168 1.16 -18.00 5.68
N ILE A 169 2.12 -17.95 6.59
CA ILE A 169 2.86 -16.74 6.97
C ILE A 169 4.30 -16.91 6.49
N ARG A 170 4.84 -15.86 5.89
CA ARG A 170 6.14 -15.80 5.22
C ARG A 170 6.96 -14.65 5.76
N ILE A 171 8.27 -14.75 5.58
CA ILE A 171 9.24 -13.75 6.04
C ILE A 171 9.68 -12.86 4.88
N GLY A 172 9.76 -11.57 5.14
CA GLY A 172 10.35 -10.57 4.26
C GLY A 172 11.49 -9.81 4.94
N LEU A 173 12.45 -9.31 4.17
CA LEU A 173 13.62 -8.60 4.67
C LEU A 173 13.87 -7.30 3.89
N ILE A 174 14.25 -6.25 4.59
CA ILE A 174 14.67 -4.99 3.97
C ILE A 174 16.10 -4.70 4.40
N PHE A 175 16.95 -4.45 3.40
CA PHE A 175 18.36 -4.17 3.59
C PHE A 175 18.60 -2.65 3.50
N ASN A 176 19.48 -2.15 4.36
CA ASN A 176 20.01 -0.79 4.27
C ASN A 176 21.38 -0.76 4.97
N ASN A 177 22.34 -1.50 4.40
CA ASN A 177 23.63 -1.75 5.03
C ASN A 177 24.84 -1.54 4.12
N PHE A 178 24.64 -0.97 2.93
CA PHE A 178 25.75 -0.67 2.04
C PHE A 178 26.42 0.67 2.43
N GLU A 179 27.63 0.59 2.97
CA GLU A 179 28.41 1.77 3.36
C GLU A 179 29.88 1.59 2.96
N LYS A 180 30.50 2.64 2.42
CA LYS A 180 31.93 2.67 2.04
C LYS A 180 32.34 1.48 1.14
N GLY A 181 31.47 1.09 0.21
CA GLY A 181 31.73 0.03 -0.76
C GLY A 181 31.59 -1.40 -0.23
N LYS A 182 31.10 -1.59 1.01
CA LYS A 182 30.88 -2.90 1.63
C LYS A 182 29.52 -2.97 2.31
N TYR A 183 29.01 -4.19 2.48
CA TYR A 183 27.78 -4.46 3.22
C TYR A 183 28.11 -4.72 4.69
N GLN A 184 27.67 -3.81 5.56
CA GLN A 184 28.01 -3.79 6.97
C GLN A 184 27.09 -4.74 7.77
N TYR A 185 27.69 -5.60 8.59
CA TYR A 185 27.02 -6.41 9.60
C TYR A 185 27.77 -6.25 10.93
N LYS A 186 27.13 -6.56 12.05
CA LYS A 186 27.67 -6.29 13.40
C LYS A 186 29.12 -6.77 13.59
N ASN A 187 29.45 -7.97 13.08
CA ASN A 187 30.75 -8.62 13.29
C ASN A 187 31.55 -8.82 11.99
N LYS A 188 31.05 -8.36 10.84
CA LYS A 188 31.68 -8.64 9.54
C LYS A 188 31.24 -7.64 8.48
N ASN A 189 32.08 -7.47 7.46
CA ASN A 189 31.75 -6.69 6.27
C ASN A 189 31.83 -7.60 5.06
N LEU A 190 30.76 -7.63 4.27
CA LEU A 190 30.70 -8.45 3.07
C LEU A 190 31.05 -7.59 1.84
N ASN A 191 31.83 -8.15 0.93
CA ASN A 191 31.95 -7.66 -0.43
C ASN A 191 30.68 -8.01 -1.25
N LYS A 192 30.67 -7.67 -2.53
CA LYS A 192 29.53 -7.89 -3.43
C LYS A 192 29.19 -9.38 -3.59
N GLU A 193 30.20 -10.21 -3.82
CA GLU A 193 30.04 -11.65 -4.01
C GLU A 193 29.57 -12.34 -2.73
N GLU A 194 30.14 -11.98 -1.58
CA GLU A 194 29.74 -12.48 -0.27
C GLU A 194 28.32 -12.07 0.10
N GLN A 195 27.91 -10.84 -0.23
CA GLN A 195 26.53 -10.38 -0.03
C GLN A 195 25.55 -11.17 -0.90
N LEU A 196 25.90 -11.44 -2.16
CA LEU A 196 25.07 -12.23 -3.05
C LEU A 196 24.84 -13.64 -2.48
N GLU A 197 25.90 -14.34 -2.10
CA GLU A 197 25.79 -15.68 -1.51
C GLU A 197 25.02 -15.66 -0.18
N PHE A 198 25.20 -14.62 0.62
CA PHE A 198 24.41 -14.44 1.83
C PHE A 198 22.92 -14.29 1.53
N VAL A 199 22.53 -13.42 0.59
CA VAL A 199 21.12 -13.25 0.19
C VAL A 199 20.54 -14.55 -0.39
N LYS A 200 21.29 -15.29 -1.22
CA LYS A 200 20.88 -16.60 -1.73
C LYS A 200 20.65 -17.61 -0.59
N LYS A 201 21.55 -17.63 0.42
CA LYS A 201 21.40 -18.46 1.62
C LYS A 201 20.13 -18.11 2.39
N LEU A 202 19.83 -16.82 2.58
CA LEU A 202 18.61 -16.36 3.26
C LEU A 202 17.35 -16.85 2.54
N ILE A 203 17.29 -16.73 1.21
CA ILE A 203 16.13 -17.18 0.44
C ILE A 203 16.00 -18.71 0.50
N ASN A 204 17.07 -19.45 0.22
CA ASN A 204 16.99 -20.91 0.10
C ASN A 204 16.87 -21.64 1.44
N ASN A 205 17.63 -21.23 2.45
CA ASN A 205 17.72 -21.96 3.72
C ASN A 205 16.71 -21.42 4.74
N TYR A 206 16.46 -20.10 4.72
CA TYR A 206 15.54 -19.44 5.65
C TYR A 206 14.20 -19.08 5.01
N GLY A 207 13.93 -19.49 3.76
CA GLY A 207 12.60 -19.40 3.15
C GLY A 207 12.11 -17.96 3.06
N VAL A 208 13.02 -17.01 2.89
CA VAL A 208 12.70 -15.59 2.79
C VAL A 208 12.00 -15.34 1.45
N CYS A 209 10.72 -15.00 1.52
CA CYS A 209 9.84 -14.82 0.35
C CYS A 209 9.80 -13.38 -0.16
N TYR A 210 10.47 -12.44 0.50
CA TYR A 210 10.59 -11.06 0.04
C TYR A 210 11.93 -10.47 0.48
N VAL A 211 12.64 -9.84 -0.46
CA VAL A 211 13.86 -9.07 -0.18
C VAL A 211 13.77 -7.71 -0.86
N GLU A 212 13.93 -6.64 -0.10
CA GLU A 212 14.00 -5.27 -0.59
C GLU A 212 15.41 -4.72 -0.42
N ASN A 213 15.94 -4.14 -1.50
CA ASN A 213 17.25 -3.50 -1.54
C ASN A 213 18.47 -4.35 -1.11
N PRO A 214 18.55 -5.67 -1.43
CA PRO A 214 19.66 -6.52 -1.00
C PRO A 214 21.05 -6.06 -1.47
N PHE A 215 21.09 -5.23 -2.52
CA PHE A 215 22.29 -4.62 -3.09
C PHE A 215 22.14 -3.12 -3.29
N SER A 216 23.27 -2.43 -3.48
CA SER A 216 23.27 -1.04 -3.96
C SER A 216 22.41 -0.89 -5.23
N GLU A 217 21.65 0.19 -5.33
CA GLU A 217 20.75 0.50 -6.46
C GLU A 217 21.48 0.56 -7.82
N LYS A 218 22.80 0.83 -7.80
CA LYS A 218 23.63 0.88 -9.00
C LYS A 218 24.08 -0.51 -9.47
N ASP A 219 23.90 -1.54 -8.66
CA ASP A 219 24.43 -2.88 -8.89
C ASP A 219 23.38 -3.83 -9.49
N LEU A 220 22.84 -3.46 -10.66
CA LEU A 220 21.83 -4.26 -11.35
C LEU A 220 22.31 -5.67 -11.70
N ASP A 221 23.61 -5.87 -11.91
CA ASP A 221 24.17 -7.19 -12.24
C ASP A 221 24.05 -8.17 -11.06
N SER A 222 24.14 -7.69 -9.81
CA SER A 222 23.86 -8.54 -8.63
C SER A 222 22.38 -8.92 -8.53
N TYR A 223 21.49 -7.99 -8.88
CA TYR A 223 20.05 -8.25 -8.93
C TYR A 223 19.69 -9.29 -10.00
N GLU A 224 20.27 -9.19 -11.19
CA GLU A 224 20.11 -10.19 -12.26
C GLU A 224 20.52 -11.60 -11.80
N LYS A 225 21.57 -11.73 -10.99
CA LYS A 225 22.00 -13.02 -10.42
C LYS A 225 21.01 -13.64 -9.42
N LEU A 226 19.98 -12.91 -8.97
CA LEU A 226 18.87 -13.45 -8.18
C LEU A 226 17.68 -13.90 -9.03
N ARG A 227 17.74 -13.78 -10.37
CA ARG A 227 16.62 -14.15 -11.27
C ARG A 227 16.14 -15.58 -11.04
N GLU A 228 17.06 -16.53 -10.83
CA GLU A 228 16.74 -17.95 -10.58
C GLU A 228 15.91 -18.18 -9.31
N LEU A 229 15.93 -17.23 -8.35
CA LEU A 229 15.24 -17.34 -7.07
C LEU A 229 13.87 -16.64 -7.06
N ARG A 230 13.45 -16.03 -8.18
CA ARG A 230 12.18 -15.30 -8.28
C ARG A 230 10.93 -16.15 -8.19
N SER A 231 11.06 -17.47 -8.37
CA SER A 231 10.00 -18.43 -8.09
C SER A 231 9.79 -18.65 -6.58
N LYS A 232 10.80 -18.33 -5.76
CA LYS A 232 10.78 -18.49 -4.30
C LYS A 232 10.62 -17.18 -3.54
N SER A 233 11.06 -16.07 -4.14
CA SER A 233 11.14 -14.78 -3.47
C SER A 233 10.76 -13.59 -4.36
N LEU A 234 10.11 -12.62 -3.76
CA LEU A 234 9.84 -11.29 -4.31
C LEU A 234 11.12 -10.46 -4.16
N ILE A 235 11.79 -10.17 -5.28
CA ILE A 235 13.00 -9.35 -5.32
C ILE A 235 12.58 -7.93 -5.65
N CYS A 236 12.80 -7.01 -4.72
CA CYS A 236 12.35 -5.63 -4.80
C CYS A 236 13.51 -4.64 -4.78
N ILE A 237 13.41 -3.63 -5.64
CA ILE A 237 14.28 -2.45 -5.64
C ILE A 237 13.41 -1.26 -5.25
N ASN A 238 13.64 -0.73 -4.05
CA ASN A 238 13.01 0.48 -3.56
C ASN A 238 13.99 1.64 -3.74
N SER A 239 13.83 2.35 -4.85
CA SER A 239 14.44 3.67 -4.97
C SER A 239 13.71 4.48 -6.00
N LYS A 240 13.74 5.79 -5.77
CA LYS A 240 13.44 6.83 -6.75
C LYS A 240 14.47 6.78 -7.88
N ILE A 241 14.67 5.61 -8.50
CA ILE A 241 15.55 5.45 -9.63
C ILE A 241 14.93 6.30 -10.71
N ASN A 242 15.68 7.30 -11.16
CA ASN A 242 15.37 8.11 -12.33
C ASN A 242 15.45 7.26 -13.61
N ASN A 243 14.66 6.18 -13.67
CA ASN A 243 14.35 5.24 -14.76
C ASN A 243 14.34 3.80 -14.21
N TYR A 244 13.22 3.38 -13.61
CA TYR A 244 12.90 1.95 -13.45
C TYR A 244 13.09 1.21 -14.77
N ASP A 245 12.79 1.85 -15.90
CA ASP A 245 12.93 1.35 -17.26
C ASP A 245 14.24 0.60 -17.50
N LYS A 246 15.40 1.17 -17.14
CA LYS A 246 16.69 0.48 -17.37
C LYS A 246 16.80 -0.83 -16.58
N ALA A 247 16.28 -0.85 -15.36
CA ALA A 247 16.33 -2.03 -14.50
C ALA A 247 15.23 -3.04 -14.86
N ILE A 248 14.11 -2.58 -15.42
CA ILE A 248 13.05 -3.39 -16.03
C ILE A 248 13.58 -4.06 -17.31
N ASP A 249 14.24 -3.31 -18.19
CA ASP A 249 14.83 -3.80 -19.45
C ASP A 249 15.88 -4.89 -19.19
N LYS A 250 16.66 -4.73 -18.12
CA LYS A 250 17.62 -5.73 -17.65
C LYS A 250 16.96 -6.94 -16.99
N ASP A 251 15.66 -6.87 -16.71
CA ASP A 251 14.91 -7.82 -15.90
C ASP A 251 15.70 -8.14 -14.62
N ALA A 252 16.00 -7.09 -13.84
CA ALA A 252 16.83 -7.14 -12.62
C ALA A 252 16.00 -7.51 -11.37
N PHE A 253 14.70 -7.18 -11.34
CA PHE A 253 13.81 -7.45 -10.21
C PHE A 253 12.44 -7.94 -10.70
N ASN A 254 11.56 -8.38 -9.79
CA ASN A 254 10.19 -8.82 -10.16
C ASN A 254 9.10 -8.14 -9.33
N THR A 255 9.50 -7.30 -8.38
CA THR A 255 8.63 -6.64 -7.42
C THR A 255 9.04 -5.18 -7.27
N VAL A 256 8.05 -4.29 -7.17
CA VAL A 256 8.25 -2.87 -6.87
C VAL A 256 7.47 -2.50 -5.63
N ILE A 257 7.94 -1.44 -4.97
CA ILE A 257 7.18 -0.78 -3.92
C ILE A 257 6.79 0.62 -4.37
N THR A 258 5.53 0.99 -4.12
CA THR A 258 5.01 2.32 -4.42
C THR A 258 4.30 2.92 -3.22
N LYS A 259 4.36 4.24 -3.10
CA LYS A 259 3.70 4.99 -2.04
C LYS A 259 2.65 5.90 -2.64
N PHE A 260 1.45 5.85 -2.07
CA PHE A 260 0.40 6.79 -2.44
C PHE A 260 0.76 8.20 -1.97
N ASN A 261 1.11 9.08 -2.91
CA ASN A 261 1.34 10.51 -2.67
C ASN A 261 0.19 11.34 -3.24
N ASP A 262 -0.16 11.11 -4.50
CA ASP A 262 -1.33 11.67 -5.16
C ASP A 262 -1.88 10.70 -6.20
N MET A 263 -3.18 10.80 -6.48
CA MET A 263 -3.91 9.85 -7.31
C MET A 263 -3.35 9.74 -8.74
N LYS A 264 -3.02 10.86 -9.37
CA LYS A 264 -2.58 10.89 -10.78
C LYS A 264 -1.28 10.11 -10.97
N ASN A 265 -0.25 10.46 -10.21
CA ASN A 265 1.07 9.82 -10.33
C ASN A 265 1.01 8.35 -9.90
N PHE A 266 0.28 8.05 -8.83
CA PHE A 266 0.15 6.67 -8.36
C PHE A 266 -0.48 5.74 -9.41
N ILE A 267 -1.52 6.19 -10.11
CA ILE A 267 -2.16 5.39 -11.17
C ILE A 267 -1.21 5.18 -12.35
N VAL A 268 -0.49 6.22 -12.76
CA VAL A 268 0.50 6.13 -13.86
C VAL A 268 1.56 5.10 -13.52
N ASP A 269 2.15 5.18 -12.33
CA ASP A 269 3.18 4.25 -11.86
C ASP A 269 2.64 2.82 -11.80
N VAL A 270 1.47 2.61 -11.17
CA VAL A 270 0.87 1.28 -11.03
C VAL A 270 0.57 0.65 -12.38
N ASN A 271 0.01 1.40 -13.34
CA ASN A 271 -0.27 0.88 -14.67
C ASN A 271 1.03 0.53 -15.41
N HIS A 272 2.03 1.40 -15.36
CA HIS A 272 3.34 1.11 -15.96
C HIS A 272 3.97 -0.17 -15.38
N PHE A 273 3.87 -0.40 -14.06
CA PHE A 273 4.38 -1.62 -13.44
C PHE A 273 3.58 -2.87 -13.83
N LYS A 274 2.25 -2.76 -13.95
CA LYS A 274 1.38 -3.85 -14.42
C LYS A 274 1.69 -4.23 -15.87
N ASP A 275 1.86 -3.23 -16.74
CA ASP A 275 2.19 -3.43 -18.16
C ASP A 275 3.53 -4.16 -18.34
N ASN A 276 4.45 -4.01 -17.37
CA ASN A 276 5.73 -4.71 -17.32
C ASN A 276 5.72 -6.01 -16.48
N ASN A 277 4.55 -6.54 -16.13
CA ASN A 277 4.38 -7.79 -15.36
C ASN A 277 5.09 -7.79 -13.99
N LEU A 278 5.25 -6.63 -13.37
CA LEU A 278 5.85 -6.51 -12.05
C LEU A 278 4.81 -6.73 -10.96
N ARG A 279 5.23 -7.37 -9.86
CA ARG A 279 4.43 -7.46 -8.64
C ARG A 279 4.52 -6.15 -7.88
N ILE A 280 3.40 -5.65 -7.38
CA ILE A 280 3.35 -4.35 -6.73
C ILE A 280 3.05 -4.52 -5.26
N ILE A 281 3.86 -3.89 -4.42
CA ILE A 281 3.59 -3.69 -2.99
C ILE A 281 3.32 -2.21 -2.79
N SER A 282 2.36 -1.84 -1.95
CA SER A 282 2.14 -0.44 -1.61
C SER A 282 2.34 -0.14 -0.12
N GLU A 283 2.92 1.02 0.20
CA GLU A 283 2.86 1.60 1.54
C GLU A 283 1.54 2.35 1.75
N VAL A 284 0.87 2.11 2.88
CA VAL A 284 -0.31 2.90 3.24
C VAL A 284 0.07 4.33 3.62
N GLY A 285 -0.49 5.28 2.89
CA GLY A 285 -0.63 6.67 3.31
C GLY A 285 -2.01 6.96 3.89
N ASN A 286 -2.19 8.17 4.43
CA ASN A 286 -3.54 8.67 4.75
C ASN A 286 -4.39 8.69 3.46
N ASP A 287 -5.65 8.25 3.55
CA ASP A 287 -6.62 8.26 2.44
C ASP A 287 -6.24 7.38 1.22
N SER A 288 -5.29 6.46 1.35
CA SER A 288 -4.79 5.62 0.24
C SER A 288 -5.54 4.29 0.05
N ALA A 289 -6.27 3.82 1.06
CA ALA A 289 -6.82 2.46 1.11
C ALA A 289 -7.75 2.16 -0.07
N ASP A 290 -8.70 3.05 -0.38
CA ASP A 290 -9.63 2.86 -1.50
C ASP A 290 -8.91 2.81 -2.85
N VAL A 291 -7.85 3.59 -3.03
CA VAL A 291 -7.06 3.59 -4.28
C VAL A 291 -6.22 2.31 -4.37
N ILE A 292 -5.58 1.89 -3.28
CA ILE A 292 -4.78 0.65 -3.23
C ILE A 292 -5.66 -0.56 -3.53
N VAL A 293 -6.86 -0.64 -2.94
CA VAL A 293 -7.83 -1.70 -3.24
C VAL A 293 -8.31 -1.57 -4.68
N GLY A 294 -8.76 -0.37 -5.07
CA GLY A 294 -9.27 -0.02 -6.41
C GLY A 294 -8.32 -0.39 -7.55
N MET A 295 -7.02 -0.28 -7.30
CA MET A 295 -5.97 -0.63 -8.25
C MET A 295 -5.49 -2.08 -8.13
N GLU A 296 -6.16 -2.92 -7.34
CA GLU A 296 -5.86 -4.35 -7.15
C GLU A 296 -4.42 -4.62 -6.73
N ILE A 297 -3.88 -3.78 -5.85
CA ILE A 297 -2.56 -4.03 -5.29
C ILE A 297 -2.62 -5.29 -4.40
N PRO A 298 -1.76 -6.30 -4.60
CA PRO A 298 -1.86 -7.57 -3.90
C PRO A 298 -1.33 -7.55 -2.46
N LEU A 299 -0.33 -6.72 -2.17
CA LEU A 299 0.33 -6.64 -0.88
C LEU A 299 0.44 -5.19 -0.42
N VAL A 300 0.23 -4.99 0.88
CA VAL A 300 0.27 -3.65 1.46
C VAL A 300 1.07 -3.66 2.77
N LYS A 301 2.05 -2.75 2.88
CA LYS A 301 2.77 -2.52 4.13
C LYS A 301 1.90 -1.72 5.09
N ILE A 302 1.62 -2.30 6.25
CA ILE A 302 0.89 -1.69 7.36
C ILE A 302 1.89 -1.44 8.48
N GLU A 303 2.00 -0.18 8.92
CA GLU A 303 2.77 0.16 10.11
C GLU A 303 1.92 -0.05 11.37
N ASP A 304 2.54 -0.55 12.45
CA ASP A 304 1.84 -0.70 13.74
C ASP A 304 1.75 0.63 14.51
N ASN A 305 1.08 1.61 13.90
CA ASN A 305 0.89 2.95 14.44
C ASN A 305 -0.51 3.47 14.14
N LYS A 306 -0.81 4.71 14.56
CA LYS A 306 -2.13 5.33 14.37
C LYS A 306 -2.55 5.39 12.90
N LEU A 307 -1.65 5.75 11.99
CA LEU A 307 -1.95 5.90 10.56
C LEU A 307 -2.18 4.54 9.90
N GLY A 308 -1.31 3.56 10.17
CA GLY A 308 -1.48 2.20 9.66
C GLY A 308 -2.78 1.57 10.16
N ASN A 309 -3.15 1.82 11.43
CA ASN A 309 -4.43 1.39 11.99
C ASN A 309 -5.65 2.01 11.30
N ILE A 310 -5.59 3.28 10.91
CA ILE A 310 -6.68 3.93 10.15
C ILE A 310 -6.82 3.27 8.78
N ALA A 311 -5.71 3.07 8.07
CA ALA A 311 -5.72 2.43 6.75
C ALA A 311 -6.22 0.97 6.84
N ALA A 312 -5.73 0.19 7.82
CA ALA A 312 -6.18 -1.18 8.05
C ALA A 312 -7.69 -1.25 8.32
N LYS A 313 -8.23 -0.38 9.18
CA LYS A 313 -9.68 -0.30 9.43
C LYS A 313 -10.46 -0.02 8.15
N ARG A 314 -9.98 0.87 7.29
CA ARG A 314 -10.64 1.15 6.02
C ARG A 314 -10.59 -0.06 5.07
N ILE A 315 -9.46 -0.77 5.00
CA ILE A 315 -9.36 -2.00 4.18
C ILE A 315 -10.32 -3.08 4.66
N VAL A 316 -10.47 -3.28 5.98
CA VAL A 316 -11.47 -4.21 6.55
C VAL A 316 -12.89 -3.82 6.15
N GLN A 317 -13.23 -2.52 6.23
CA GLN A 317 -14.54 -2.02 5.76
C GLN A 317 -14.76 -2.33 4.27
N ILE A 318 -13.76 -2.07 3.42
CA ILE A 318 -13.85 -2.36 1.99
C ILE A 318 -14.04 -3.87 1.74
N GLN A 319 -13.32 -4.73 2.47
CA GLN A 319 -13.50 -6.18 2.37
C GLN A 319 -14.94 -6.61 2.69
N ASN A 320 -15.56 -6.01 3.71
CA ASN A 320 -16.95 -6.26 4.05
C ASN A 320 -17.92 -5.74 2.98
N GLU A 321 -17.68 -4.51 2.47
CA GLU A 321 -18.43 -3.94 1.34
C GLU A 321 -18.41 -4.86 0.11
N ILE A 322 -17.26 -5.48 -0.21
CA ILE A 322 -17.10 -6.45 -1.30
C ILE A 322 -17.85 -7.76 -1.00
N LYS A 323 -17.73 -8.31 0.22
CA LYS A 323 -18.44 -9.54 0.63
C LYS A 323 -19.95 -9.38 0.50
N GLU A 324 -20.51 -8.25 0.93
CA GLU A 324 -21.93 -7.92 0.79
C GLU A 324 -22.38 -7.90 -0.67
N GLU A 325 -21.59 -7.30 -1.55
CA GLU A 325 -21.91 -7.25 -2.99
C GLU A 325 -21.91 -8.64 -3.63
N ILE A 326 -20.88 -9.45 -3.37
CA ILE A 326 -20.81 -10.82 -3.89
C ILE A 326 -22.02 -11.64 -3.43
N ASN A 327 -22.47 -11.45 -2.19
CA ASN A 327 -23.65 -12.13 -1.68
C ASN A 327 -24.94 -11.65 -2.38
N ASN A 328 -25.09 -10.35 -2.61
CA ASN A 328 -26.23 -9.79 -3.33
C ASN A 328 -26.28 -10.28 -4.79
N ASP A 329 -25.13 -10.34 -5.47
CA ASP A 329 -25.04 -10.87 -6.85
C ASP A 329 -25.47 -12.34 -6.92
N LYS A 330 -25.03 -13.17 -5.96
CA LYS A 330 -25.44 -14.58 -5.87
C LYS A 330 -26.95 -14.74 -5.64
N ILE A 331 -27.54 -13.90 -4.80
CA ILE A 331 -29.00 -13.91 -4.56
C ILE A 331 -29.71 -13.54 -5.87
N ASN A 332 -29.29 -12.46 -6.55
CA ASN A 332 -29.92 -12.01 -7.78
C ASN A 332 -29.81 -13.02 -8.93
N ASP A 333 -28.67 -13.70 -9.06
CA ASP A 333 -28.50 -14.77 -10.06
C ASP A 333 -29.29 -16.04 -9.71
N GLY A 334 -29.45 -16.35 -8.42
CA GLY A 334 -30.31 -17.45 -7.95
C GLY A 334 -31.81 -17.23 -8.15
N TYR A 335 -32.23 -15.98 -8.44
CA TYR A 335 -33.61 -15.59 -8.72
C TYR A 335 -33.96 -15.52 -10.21
N LYS A 336 -33.05 -15.84 -11.14
CA LYS A 336 -33.42 -16.00 -12.55
C LYS A 336 -34.41 -17.17 -12.65
N PRO A 337 -35.67 -16.94 -13.07
CA PRO A 337 -36.57 -18.03 -13.40
C PRO A 337 -35.84 -18.89 -14.44
N ARG A 338 -35.79 -20.21 -14.21
CA ARG A 338 -35.46 -21.10 -15.32
C ARG A 338 -36.60 -20.92 -16.32
N ASP A 339 -36.29 -20.27 -17.45
CA ASP A 339 -37.17 -20.29 -18.60
C ASP A 339 -37.37 -21.77 -18.96
N ASN A 340 -38.57 -22.28 -18.66
CA ASN A 340 -39.02 -23.62 -19.02
C ASN A 340 -39.48 -23.65 -20.46
#